data_AF-A0A2D6SW98-F1
#
_entry.id   AF-A0A2D6SW98-F1
#
_cell.length_a   1.000
_cell.length_b   1.000
_cell.length_c   1.000
_cell.angle_alpha   90.00
_cell.angle_beta   90.00
_cell.angle_gamma   90.00
#
_symmetry.space_group_name_H-M   'P 1'
#
loop_
_entity.id
_entity.type
_entity.pdbx_description
1 polymer ?
#
loop_
_entity_poly.entity_id
_entity_poly.type
_entity_poly.pdbx_seq_one_letter_code
_entity_poly.pdbx_strand_id
1 'polypeptide(L)'
;MPNKISFVCESCQKAATITQVRDWSAQCRSCLGESWAILVNYTDTIAQASAPGMLSAATLGVGWNDRTTYTNQTTARDIPAKVVQALTADPPLIASRVVEFLRRCEQQALRDRGAQTCHVCEALYVPAKGKSWSQEGYCSRSCAVQDGVDVSDGVDVSTVGPSEMRRGPMIAVTCPNGHDFEVLASFSGCLRACNECQAKTPIP
;
A
#
# COMPACT_ATOMS: atom_id res chain seq x y z
N MET A 1 -15.64 6.06 -7.61
CA MET A 1 -15.15 7.41 -7.98
C MET A 1 -14.89 8.20 -6.72
N PRO A 2 -13.91 9.12 -6.67
CA PRO A 2 -13.68 9.96 -5.50
C PRO A 2 -14.89 10.87 -5.27
N ASN A 3 -15.36 10.96 -4.03
CA ASN A 3 -16.53 11.76 -3.68
C ASN A 3 -16.17 13.21 -3.35
N LYS A 4 -14.95 13.42 -2.84
CA LYS A 4 -14.44 14.75 -2.54
C LYS A 4 -12.93 14.75 -2.66
N ILE A 5 -12.42 15.71 -3.42
CA ILE A 5 -11.00 16.06 -3.50
C ILE A 5 -10.82 17.41 -2.81
N SER A 6 -9.89 17.50 -1.87
CA SER A 6 -9.58 18.72 -1.14
C SER A 6 -8.08 18.93 -1.09
N PHE A 7 -7.65 20.19 -1.17
CA PHE A 7 -6.25 20.57 -1.07
C PHE A 7 -6.08 21.35 0.23
N VAL A 8 -5.10 21.00 1.05
CA VAL A 8 -4.81 21.69 2.31
C VAL A 8 -3.41 22.27 2.22
N CYS A 9 -3.29 23.59 2.36
CA CYS A 9 -1.97 24.21 2.39
C CYS A 9 -1.23 23.76 3.65
N GLU A 10 -0.03 23.23 3.51
CA GLU A 10 0.68 22.66 4.66
C GLU A 10 1.24 23.73 5.61
N SER A 11 1.54 24.93 5.10
CA SER A 11 2.06 26.02 5.91
C SER A 11 1.02 26.63 6.84
N CYS A 12 -0.25 26.74 6.42
CA CYS A 12 -1.30 27.41 7.21
C CYS A 12 -2.55 26.54 7.46
N GLN A 13 -2.53 25.27 7.03
CA GLN A 13 -3.58 24.27 7.22
C GLN A 13 -4.96 24.67 6.66
N LYS A 14 -5.03 25.69 5.80
CA LYS A 14 -6.28 26.10 5.16
C LYS A 14 -6.60 25.19 3.99
N ALA A 15 -7.83 24.66 4.00
CA ALA A 15 -8.38 23.89 2.91
C ALA A 15 -8.84 24.78 1.75
N ALA A 16 -8.68 24.29 0.53
CA ALA A 16 -9.11 24.89 -0.70
C ALA A 16 -9.76 23.83 -1.60
N THR A 17 -10.78 24.23 -2.35
CA THR A 17 -11.40 23.39 -3.37
C THR A 17 -10.55 23.35 -4.63
N ILE A 18 -10.81 22.40 -5.52
CA ILE A 18 -10.16 22.30 -6.84
C ILE A 18 -10.21 23.66 -7.57
N THR A 19 -11.38 24.29 -7.62
CA THR A 19 -11.59 25.58 -8.31
C THR A 19 -10.72 26.67 -7.69
N GLN A 20 -10.70 26.77 -6.37
CA GLN A 20 -9.90 27.77 -5.65
C GLN A 20 -8.41 27.60 -5.92
N VAL A 21 -7.90 26.37 -5.82
CA VAL A 21 -6.48 26.09 -6.06
C VAL A 21 -6.07 26.45 -7.49
N ARG A 22 -6.90 26.14 -8.47
CA ARG A 22 -6.65 26.53 -9.87
C ARG A 22 -6.63 28.04 -10.03
N ASP A 23 -7.64 28.74 -9.49
CA ASP A 23 -7.75 30.20 -9.60
C ASP A 23 -6.61 30.93 -8.86
N TRP A 24 -5.99 30.27 -7.87
CA TRP A 24 -4.81 30.77 -7.17
C TRP A 24 -3.49 30.31 -7.78
N SER A 25 -3.52 29.68 -8.96
CA SER A 25 -2.33 29.10 -9.62
C SER A 25 -1.52 28.18 -8.70
N ALA A 26 -2.23 27.39 -7.90
CA ALA A 26 -1.68 26.51 -6.88
C ALA A 26 -0.83 27.19 -5.79
N GLN A 27 -0.97 28.50 -5.60
CA GLN A 27 -0.36 29.23 -4.48
C GLN A 27 -1.39 29.52 -3.40
N CYS A 28 -1.04 29.31 -2.12
CA CYS A 28 -2.00 29.58 -1.05
C CYS A 28 -2.21 31.08 -0.87
N ARG A 29 -3.44 31.59 -1.05
CA ARG A 29 -3.73 33.02 -0.85
C ARG A 29 -3.54 33.54 0.57
N SER A 30 -3.56 32.68 1.58
CA SER A 30 -3.48 33.11 2.97
C SER A 30 -2.06 33.26 3.52
N CYS A 31 -1.11 32.49 2.98
CA CYS A 31 0.27 32.49 3.48
C CYS A 31 1.32 32.48 2.36
N LEU A 32 0.89 32.52 1.10
CA LEU A 32 1.71 32.40 -0.10
C LEU A 32 2.50 31.08 -0.21
N GLY A 33 2.23 30.11 0.67
CA GLY A 33 2.85 28.79 0.67
C GLY A 33 2.57 28.02 -0.61
N GLU A 34 3.56 27.20 -0.98
CA GLU A 34 3.58 26.43 -2.23
C GLU A 34 3.57 24.92 -2.01
N SER A 35 3.36 24.47 -0.76
CA SER A 35 3.21 23.05 -0.41
C SER A 35 1.77 22.71 -0.03
N TRP A 36 1.30 21.57 -0.54
CA TRP A 36 -0.08 21.12 -0.40
C TRP A 36 -0.15 19.65 0.01
N ALA A 37 -1.10 19.35 0.88
CA ALA A 37 -1.62 18.01 1.07
C ALA A 37 -2.87 17.82 0.20
N ILE A 38 -2.95 16.71 -0.54
CA ILE A 38 -4.11 16.33 -1.34
C ILE A 38 -4.86 15.24 -0.56
N LEU A 39 -6.13 15.50 -0.24
CA LEU A 39 -7.01 14.56 0.44
C LEU A 39 -8.11 14.12 -0.51
N VAL A 40 -8.26 12.81 -0.67
CA VAL A 40 -9.32 12.20 -1.47
C VAL A 40 -10.13 11.26 -0.60
N ASN A 41 -11.43 11.53 -0.53
CA ASN A 41 -12.39 10.67 0.16
C ASN A 41 -13.11 9.79 -0.87
N TYR A 42 -13.07 8.48 -0.63
CA TYR A 42 -13.84 7.47 -1.32
C TYR A 42 -14.94 7.00 -0.39
N THR A 43 -16.13 6.77 -0.95
CA THR A 43 -17.19 6.07 -0.22
C THR A 43 -17.41 4.76 -0.92
N ASP A 44 -17.02 3.69 -0.24
CA ASP A 44 -17.24 2.33 -0.69
C ASP A 44 -18.51 1.82 -0.02
N THR A 45 -19.50 1.48 -0.83
CA THR A 45 -20.68 0.76 -0.37
C THR A 45 -20.42 -0.72 -0.60
N ILE A 46 -20.06 -1.43 0.46
CA ILE A 46 -19.86 -2.88 0.37
C ILE A 46 -21.19 -3.52 0.78
N ALA A 47 -21.79 -4.31 -0.12
CA ALA A 47 -22.89 -5.20 0.25
C ALA A 47 -22.30 -6.32 1.11
N GLN A 48 -22.74 -6.46 2.36
CA GLN A 48 -22.36 -7.60 3.18
C GLN A 48 -22.93 -8.87 2.55
N ALA A 49 -22.06 -9.75 2.05
CA ALA A 49 -22.45 -11.13 1.78
C ALA A 49 -22.53 -11.84 3.13
N SER A 50 -23.75 -12.15 3.58
CA SER A 50 -23.97 -13.00 4.74
C SER A 50 -23.25 -14.34 4.56
N ALA A 51 -22.44 -14.73 5.54
CA ALA A 51 -21.70 -15.99 5.54
C ALA A 51 -22.64 -17.19 5.31
N PRO A 52 -22.26 -18.19 4.49
CA PRO A 52 -23.02 -19.42 4.38
C PRO A 52 -22.70 -20.32 5.58
N GLY A 53 -23.58 -20.35 6.58
CA GLY A 53 -23.41 -21.29 7.70
C GLY A 53 -24.49 -21.23 8.78
N MET A 54 -25.39 -22.22 8.71
CA MET A 54 -26.29 -22.73 9.77
C MET A 54 -27.74 -22.17 9.89
N LEU A 55 -28.63 -22.85 9.16
CA LEU A 55 -29.97 -23.38 9.50
C LEU A 55 -30.91 -22.64 10.48
N SER A 56 -32.08 -22.34 9.90
CA SER A 56 -33.46 -22.44 10.45
C SER A 56 -33.93 -21.49 11.56
N ALA A 57 -34.69 -20.47 11.17
CA ALA A 57 -36.11 -20.32 11.54
C ALA A 57 -36.76 -19.21 10.70
N ALA A 58 -37.84 -19.55 9.99
CA ALA A 58 -38.71 -18.58 9.37
C ALA A 58 -39.53 -17.84 10.45
N THR A 59 -39.45 -16.51 10.53
CA THR A 59 -40.62 -15.62 10.76
C THR A 59 -40.21 -14.14 10.74
N LEU A 60 -40.99 -13.35 9.98
CA LEU A 60 -41.11 -11.88 10.02
C LEU A 60 -39.99 -11.03 9.38
N GLY A 61 -40.12 -10.80 8.08
CA GLY A 61 -40.46 -9.46 7.55
C GLY A 61 -39.61 -8.24 7.94
N VAL A 62 -38.33 -8.38 8.30
CA VAL A 62 -37.41 -7.25 8.41
C VAL A 62 -36.40 -7.38 7.29
N GLY A 63 -36.46 -6.50 6.30
CA GLY A 63 -35.47 -6.41 5.24
C GLY A 63 -34.16 -5.88 5.82
N TRP A 64 -33.20 -6.76 6.06
CA TRP A 64 -31.85 -6.38 6.45
C TRP A 64 -31.11 -5.84 5.22
N ASN A 65 -31.26 -4.54 4.97
CA ASN A 65 -30.37 -3.78 4.10
C ASN A 65 -29.29 -3.11 4.96
N ASP A 66 -28.47 -3.90 5.65
CA ASP A 66 -27.29 -3.36 6.33
C ASP A 66 -26.20 -3.07 5.28
N ARG A 67 -26.34 -1.92 4.61
CA ARG A 67 -25.27 -1.35 3.79
C ARG A 67 -24.30 -0.62 4.69
N THR A 68 -23.21 -1.28 5.06
CA THR A 68 -22.12 -0.58 5.73
C THR A 68 -21.40 0.31 4.70
N THR A 69 -21.47 1.61 4.95
CA THR A 69 -20.80 2.61 4.12
C THR A 69 -19.44 2.89 4.73
N TYR A 70 -18.36 2.50 4.05
CA TYR A 70 -17.00 2.80 4.49
C TYR A 70 -16.53 4.08 3.81
N THR A 71 -16.05 5.03 4.60
CA THR A 71 -15.36 6.21 4.05
C THR A 71 -13.87 5.99 4.17
N ASN A 72 -13.23 5.74 3.04
CA ASN A 72 -11.77 5.61 2.94
C ASN A 72 -11.18 6.96 2.55
N GLN A 73 -10.09 7.36 3.22
CA GLN A 73 -9.38 8.60 2.91
C GLN A 73 -7.94 8.29 2.52
N THR A 74 -7.52 8.75 1.35
CA THR A 74 -6.12 8.72 0.91
C THR A 74 -5.56 10.12 0.97
N THR A 75 -4.37 10.27 1.55
CA THR A 75 -3.68 11.56 1.69
C THR A 75 -2.27 11.47 1.12
N ALA A 76 -1.90 12.41 0.25
CA ALA A 76 -0.52 12.67 -0.11
C ALA A 76 -0.11 14.06 0.41
N ARG A 77 1.11 14.17 0.91
CA ARG A 77 1.68 15.38 1.56
C ARG A 77 2.87 15.90 0.78
N ASP A 78 3.32 17.09 1.12
CA ASP A 78 4.50 17.75 0.56
C ASP A 78 4.44 17.90 -0.97
N ILE A 79 3.23 18.13 -1.52
CA ILE A 79 3.02 18.25 -2.97
C ILE A 79 3.30 19.69 -3.42
N PRO A 80 4.30 19.92 -4.29
CA PRO A 80 4.64 21.26 -4.74
C PRO A 80 3.54 21.88 -5.61
N ALA A 81 3.39 23.20 -5.52
CA ALA A 81 2.42 23.99 -6.30
C ALA A 81 2.48 23.69 -7.79
N LYS A 82 3.68 23.51 -8.36
CA LYS A 82 3.87 23.15 -9.77
C LYS A 82 3.19 21.83 -10.15
N VAL A 83 3.23 20.82 -9.27
CA VAL A 83 2.57 19.53 -9.48
C VAL A 83 1.05 19.71 -9.37
N VAL A 84 0.58 20.43 -8.35
CA VAL A 84 -0.85 20.72 -8.17
C VAL A 84 -1.43 21.48 -9.36
N GLN A 85 -0.69 22.44 -9.91
CA GLN A 85 -1.07 23.18 -11.12
C GLN A 85 -1.21 22.26 -12.33
N ALA A 86 -0.27 21.32 -12.52
CA ALA A 86 -0.37 20.34 -13.60
C ALA A 86 -1.56 19.38 -13.44
N LEU A 87 -1.87 18.98 -12.20
CA LEU A 87 -3.02 18.12 -11.89
C LEU A 87 -4.36 18.83 -12.13
N THR A 88 -4.41 20.15 -11.93
CA THR A 88 -5.63 20.97 -12.03
C THR A 88 -5.78 21.71 -13.36
N ALA A 89 -4.84 21.54 -14.30
CA ALA A 89 -4.81 22.25 -15.58
C ALA A 89 -6.03 21.97 -16.49
N ASP A 90 -6.60 20.76 -16.41
CA ASP A 90 -7.68 20.31 -17.29
C ASP A 90 -8.92 19.86 -16.48
N PRO A 91 -9.95 20.72 -16.32
CA PRO A 91 -11.12 20.48 -15.47
C PRO A 91 -11.80 19.10 -15.60
N PRO A 92 -12.13 18.60 -16.81
CA PRO A 92 -12.74 17.28 -16.98
C PRO A 92 -11.84 16.12 -16.51
N LEU A 93 -10.53 16.30 -16.45
CA LEU A 93 -9.57 15.24 -16.11
C LEU A 93 -8.97 15.35 -14.70
N ILE A 94 -9.36 16.36 -13.90
CA ILE A 94 -8.75 16.58 -12.57
C ILE A 94 -8.92 15.35 -11.70
N ALA A 95 -10.13 14.79 -11.63
CA ALA A 95 -10.40 13.64 -10.77
C ALA A 95 -9.56 12.42 -11.15
N SER A 96 -9.46 12.09 -12.44
CA SER A 96 -8.66 10.96 -12.92
C SER A 96 -7.16 11.19 -12.72
N ARG A 97 -6.66 12.40 -12.99
CA ARG A 97 -5.25 12.77 -12.77
C ARG A 97 -4.85 12.72 -11.30
N VAL A 98 -5.69 13.23 -10.40
CA VAL A 98 -5.43 13.19 -8.95
C VAL A 98 -5.43 11.75 -8.45
N VAL A 99 -6.39 10.92 -8.87
CA VAL A 99 -6.43 9.50 -8.49
C VAL A 99 -5.18 8.75 -8.99
N GLU A 100 -4.81 8.94 -10.25
CA GLU A 100 -3.61 8.33 -10.83
C GLU A 100 -2.33 8.80 -10.14
N PHE A 101 -2.25 10.09 -9.79
CA PHE A 101 -1.14 10.65 -9.03
C PHE A 101 -1.02 10.01 -7.65
N LEU A 102 -2.12 9.94 -6.89
CA LEU A 102 -2.13 9.31 -5.57
C LEU A 102 -1.76 7.83 -5.65
N ARG A 103 -2.25 7.11 -6.66
CA ARG A 103 -1.88 5.71 -6.92
C ARG A 103 -0.37 5.57 -7.11
N ARG A 104 0.26 6.48 -7.88
CA ARG A 104 1.72 6.48 -8.07
C ARG A 104 2.47 6.78 -6.77
N CYS A 105 2.01 7.76 -5.99
CA CYS A 105 2.60 8.07 -4.68
C CYS A 105 2.52 6.88 -3.73
N GLU A 106 1.38 6.21 -3.65
CA GLU A 106 1.19 5.01 -2.82
C GLU A 106 2.06 3.85 -3.28
N GLN A 107 2.12 3.60 -4.59
CA GLN A 107 3.01 2.57 -5.16
C GLN A 107 4.48 2.86 -4.87
N GLN A 108 4.91 4.12 -4.95
CA GLN A 108 6.27 4.52 -4.61
C GLN A 108 6.53 4.31 -3.11
N ALA A 109 5.63 4.77 -2.24
CA ALA A 109 5.76 4.58 -0.78
C ALA A 109 5.81 3.09 -0.39
N LEU A 110 5.06 2.23 -1.07
CA LEU A 110 5.14 0.79 -0.90
C LEU A 110 6.51 0.25 -1.35
N ARG A 111 7.02 0.68 -2.51
CA ARG A 111 8.36 0.29 -3.00
C ARG A 111 9.49 0.74 -2.07
N ASP A 112 9.41 1.96 -1.54
CA ASP A 112 10.37 2.50 -0.58
C ASP A 112 10.37 1.69 0.73
N ARG A 113 9.24 1.05 1.07
CA ARG A 113 9.11 0.09 2.18
C ARG A 113 9.54 -1.34 1.82
N GLY A 114 10.09 -1.55 0.63
CA GLY A 114 10.51 -2.87 0.15
C GLY A 114 9.37 -3.73 -0.38
N ALA A 115 8.32 -3.13 -0.94
CA ALA A 115 7.27 -3.90 -1.58
C ALA A 115 7.80 -4.71 -2.78
N GLN A 116 7.24 -5.90 -2.92
CA GLN A 116 7.47 -6.82 -4.03
C GLN A 116 6.19 -6.99 -4.83
N THR A 117 6.34 -7.41 -6.09
CA THR A 117 5.21 -7.72 -6.97
C THR A 117 4.87 -9.19 -6.82
N CYS A 118 3.59 -9.50 -6.58
CA CYS A 118 3.08 -10.87 -6.57
C CYS A 118 3.21 -11.50 -7.97
N HIS A 119 3.68 -12.74 -8.07
CA HIS A 119 3.86 -13.49 -9.30
C HIS A 119 2.52 -13.83 -9.97
N VAL A 120 1.47 -14.06 -9.17
CA VAL A 120 0.16 -14.52 -9.66
C VAL A 120 -0.76 -13.36 -9.98
N CYS A 121 -0.92 -12.42 -9.06
CA CYS A 121 -1.90 -11.34 -9.20
C CYS A 121 -1.28 -9.96 -9.45
N GLU A 122 0.04 -9.89 -9.60
CA GLU A 122 0.81 -8.66 -9.84
C GLU A 122 0.63 -7.55 -8.79
N ALA A 123 -0.02 -7.86 -7.67
CA ALA A 123 -0.22 -6.91 -6.59
C ALA A 123 1.11 -6.56 -5.90
N LEU A 124 1.31 -5.27 -5.61
CA LEU A 124 2.41 -4.81 -4.76
C LEU A 124 2.10 -5.10 -3.30
N TYR A 125 2.99 -5.80 -2.60
CA TYR A 125 2.83 -6.13 -1.18
C TYR A 125 4.15 -5.97 -0.43
N VAL A 126 4.09 -5.57 0.84
CA VAL A 126 5.28 -5.45 1.70
C VAL A 126 5.43 -6.73 2.51
N PRO A 127 6.56 -7.46 2.41
CA PRO A 127 6.78 -8.69 3.17
C PRO A 127 6.69 -8.45 4.69
N ALA A 128 5.99 -9.33 5.40
CA ALA A 128 5.78 -9.18 6.84
C ALA A 128 7.10 -9.20 7.64
N LYS A 129 7.18 -8.35 8.68
CA LYS A 129 8.32 -8.36 9.62
C LYS A 129 8.21 -9.58 10.53
N GLY A 130 9.30 -10.36 10.64
CA GLY A 130 9.41 -11.48 11.59
C GLY A 130 8.83 -12.83 11.16
N LYS A 131 8.35 -12.97 9.91
CA LYS A 131 8.05 -14.28 9.34
C LYS A 131 9.29 -14.85 8.66
N SER A 132 9.54 -16.13 8.88
CA SER A 132 10.57 -16.91 8.18
C SER A 132 10.22 -17.02 6.69
N TRP A 133 11.24 -17.27 5.88
CA TRP A 133 11.20 -17.26 4.42
C TRP A 133 10.10 -18.21 3.92
N SER A 134 8.92 -17.68 3.60
CA SER A 134 7.81 -18.47 3.06
C SER A 134 6.79 -17.58 2.36
N GLN A 135 7.23 -16.52 1.66
CA GLN A 135 6.39 -15.73 0.75
C GLN A 135 7.25 -15.05 -0.34
N GLU A 136 8.25 -15.75 -0.87
CA GLU A 136 8.93 -15.26 -2.07
C GLU A 136 7.92 -15.18 -3.21
N GLY A 137 7.64 -13.97 -3.70
CA GLY A 137 6.80 -13.74 -4.88
C GLY A 137 5.28 -13.82 -4.70
N TYR A 138 4.68 -14.00 -3.51
CA TYR A 138 3.21 -14.05 -3.36
C TYR A 138 2.66 -13.11 -2.29
N CYS A 139 1.61 -12.35 -2.62
CA CYS A 139 0.97 -11.41 -1.68
C CYS A 139 0.06 -12.09 -0.65
N SER A 140 -0.32 -13.35 -0.88
CA SER A 140 -1.23 -14.09 -0.02
C SER A 140 -1.05 -15.61 -0.16
N ARG A 141 -1.54 -16.38 0.84
CA ARG A 141 -1.60 -17.84 0.76
C ARG A 141 -2.43 -18.31 -0.43
N SER A 142 -3.51 -17.61 -0.75
CA SER A 142 -4.36 -17.92 -1.91
C SER A 142 -3.58 -17.84 -3.22
N CYS A 143 -2.73 -16.82 -3.40
CA CYS A 143 -1.87 -16.73 -4.58
C CYS A 143 -0.83 -17.85 -4.62
N ALA A 144 -0.22 -18.21 -3.48
CA ALA A 144 0.72 -19.32 -3.43
C ALA A 144 0.06 -20.66 -3.80
N VAL A 145 -1.13 -20.96 -3.26
CA VAL A 145 -1.91 -22.17 -3.61
C VAL A 145 -2.31 -22.18 -5.08
N GLN A 146 -2.69 -21.02 -5.65
CA GLN A 146 -3.07 -20.90 -7.06
C GLN A 146 -1.89 -21.23 -8.00
N ASP A 147 -0.66 -20.96 -7.57
CA ASP A 147 0.55 -21.34 -8.30
C ASP A 147 1.02 -22.79 -8.01
N GLY A 148 0.23 -23.55 -7.23
CA GLY A 148 0.53 -24.94 -6.89
C GLY A 148 1.53 -25.12 -5.74
N VAL A 149 1.84 -24.07 -4.98
CA VAL A 149 2.68 -24.17 -3.78
C VAL A 149 1.88 -24.82 -2.66
N ASP A 150 2.40 -25.92 -2.09
CA ASP A 150 1.81 -26.56 -0.91
C ASP A 150 2.04 -25.68 0.32
N VAL A 151 0.98 -25.04 0.78
CA VAL A 151 0.98 -24.18 1.97
C VAL A 151 0.27 -24.95 3.08
N SER A 152 0.90 -25.99 3.61
CA SER A 152 0.35 -26.76 4.73
C SER A 152 0.38 -25.93 6.03
N ASP A 153 -0.59 -26.12 6.91
CA ASP A 153 -0.72 -25.35 8.15
C ASP A 153 0.49 -25.60 9.08
N GLY A 154 1.42 -24.65 9.13
CA GLY A 154 2.44 -24.57 10.18
C GLY A 154 3.85 -25.01 9.81
N VAL A 155 4.23 -25.07 8.52
CA VAL A 155 5.60 -25.43 8.12
C VAL A 155 6.37 -24.23 7.59
N ASP A 156 7.60 -24.09 8.12
CA ASP A 156 8.65 -23.19 7.67
C ASP A 156 9.11 -23.61 6.27
N VAL A 157 8.74 -22.84 5.23
CA VAL A 157 8.99 -23.19 3.82
C VAL A 157 10.42 -22.82 3.42
N SER A 158 11.40 -23.49 4.03
CA SER A 158 12.83 -23.36 3.72
C SER A 158 13.27 -24.16 2.48
N THR A 159 12.35 -24.61 1.63
CA THR A 159 12.66 -25.58 0.56
C THR A 159 12.06 -25.25 -0.81
N VAL A 160 11.79 -23.97 -1.11
CA VAL A 160 11.72 -23.55 -2.51
C VAL A 160 13.12 -23.11 -2.92
N GLY A 161 13.79 -23.95 -3.71
CA GLY A 161 15.12 -23.68 -4.24
C GLY A 161 15.16 -22.39 -5.08
N PRO A 162 16.35 -21.82 -5.29
CA PRO A 162 16.53 -20.47 -5.82
C PRO A 162 16.11 -20.42 -7.29
N SER A 163 14.84 -20.15 -7.57
CA SER A 163 14.37 -19.84 -8.91
C SER A 163 14.62 -18.35 -9.18
N GLU A 164 15.78 -18.06 -9.77
CA GLU A 164 16.11 -16.89 -10.62
C GLU A 164 15.43 -15.53 -10.35
N MET A 165 15.24 -15.14 -9.09
CA MET A 165 14.70 -13.81 -8.72
C MET A 165 15.77 -12.88 -8.14
N ARG A 166 16.96 -12.82 -8.76
CA ARG A 166 17.93 -11.75 -8.47
C ARG A 166 17.62 -10.52 -9.33
N ARG A 167 16.69 -9.66 -8.90
CA ARG A 167 16.44 -8.35 -9.55
C ARG A 167 16.46 -7.16 -8.58
N GLY A 168 17.36 -7.18 -7.60
CA GLY A 168 17.63 -6.02 -6.74
C GLY A 168 19.07 -6.02 -6.22
N PRO A 169 19.60 -4.86 -5.82
CA PRO A 169 20.92 -4.79 -5.19
C PRO A 169 20.91 -5.59 -3.89
N MET A 170 21.88 -6.49 -3.75
CA MET A 170 22.08 -7.31 -2.55
C MET A 170 23.07 -6.60 -1.61
N ILE A 171 22.86 -6.76 -0.31
CA ILE A 171 23.75 -6.31 0.76
C ILE A 171 24.26 -7.55 1.48
N ALA A 172 25.58 -7.62 1.67
CA ALA A 172 26.21 -8.65 2.49
C ALA A 172 26.01 -8.31 3.98
N VAL A 173 25.57 -9.29 4.76
CA VAL A 173 25.25 -9.14 6.17
C VAL A 173 25.86 -10.29 6.96
N THR A 174 26.53 -9.94 8.06
CA THR A 174 27.07 -10.91 9.01
C THR A 174 26.19 -10.93 10.26
N CYS A 175 25.67 -12.11 10.61
CA CYS A 175 24.89 -12.25 11.85
C CYS A 175 25.77 -12.10 13.11
N PRO A 176 25.18 -11.89 14.30
CA PRO A 176 25.93 -11.84 15.56
C PRO A 176 26.76 -13.09 15.88
N ASN A 177 26.42 -14.22 15.26
CA ASN A 177 27.13 -15.49 15.42
C ASN A 177 28.19 -15.75 14.33
N GLY A 178 28.44 -14.79 13.43
CA GLY A 178 29.52 -14.86 12.44
C GLY A 178 29.19 -15.51 11.09
N HIS A 179 27.94 -15.91 10.85
CA HIS A 179 27.51 -16.39 9.53
C HIS A 179 27.23 -15.23 8.58
N ASP A 180 27.72 -15.33 7.35
CA ASP A 180 27.54 -14.37 6.27
C ASP A 180 26.39 -14.78 5.34
N PHE A 181 25.52 -13.84 5.01
CA PHE A 181 24.43 -14.07 4.06
C PHE A 181 24.10 -12.77 3.31
N GLU A 182 23.53 -12.92 2.10
CA GLU A 182 23.10 -11.78 1.30
C GLU A 182 21.60 -11.53 1.48
N VAL A 183 21.22 -10.26 1.58
CA VAL A 183 19.81 -9.84 1.61
C VAL A 183 19.57 -8.74 0.59
N LEU A 184 18.32 -8.60 0.12
CA LEU A 184 17.95 -7.46 -0.72
C LEU A 184 18.08 -6.15 0.06
N ALA A 185 18.61 -5.11 -0.59
CA ALA A 185 18.79 -3.79 0.02
C ALA A 185 17.49 -3.16 0.57
N SER A 186 16.34 -3.59 0.06
CA SER A 186 15.01 -3.22 0.58
C SER A 186 14.79 -3.60 2.05
N PHE A 187 15.64 -4.41 2.65
CA PHE A 187 15.57 -4.79 4.06
C PHE A 187 16.45 -3.95 4.99
N SER A 188 17.18 -2.95 4.47
CA SER A 188 17.99 -2.03 5.28
C SER A 188 17.17 -1.41 6.43
N GLY A 189 17.76 -1.35 7.62
CA GLY A 189 17.13 -0.85 8.85
C GLY A 189 16.14 -1.81 9.52
N CYS A 190 15.99 -3.06 9.04
CA CYS A 190 15.16 -4.08 9.67
C CYS A 190 15.97 -5.10 10.49
N LEU A 191 15.30 -5.82 11.40
CA LEU A 191 15.83 -7.01 12.08
C LEU A 191 15.34 -8.28 11.37
N ARG A 192 16.25 -9.19 11.02
CA ARG A 192 15.95 -10.44 10.31
C ARG A 192 16.66 -11.63 10.95
N ALA A 193 16.03 -12.80 10.92
CA ALA A 193 16.67 -14.02 11.43
C ALA A 193 17.74 -14.51 10.44
N CYS A 194 18.91 -14.91 10.96
CA CYS A 194 19.96 -15.58 10.19
C CYS A 194 19.46 -16.94 9.68
N ASN A 195 19.75 -17.27 8.42
CA ASN A 195 19.32 -18.53 7.82
C ASN A 195 19.94 -19.77 8.46
N GLU A 196 21.15 -19.64 9.04
CA GLU A 196 21.86 -20.76 9.67
C GLU A 196 21.50 -20.95 11.15
N CYS A 197 21.45 -19.86 11.92
CA CYS A 197 21.33 -19.93 13.38
C CYS A 197 20.11 -19.23 13.96
N GLN A 198 19.23 -18.70 13.11
CA GLN A 198 18.00 -17.99 13.48
C GLN A 198 18.21 -16.74 14.36
N ALA A 199 19.45 -16.32 14.59
CA ALA A 199 19.77 -15.11 15.35
C ALA A 199 19.21 -13.87 14.66
N LYS A 200 18.53 -13.01 15.43
CA LYS A 200 17.99 -11.75 14.93
C LYS A 200 19.15 -10.78 14.66
N THR A 201 19.35 -10.49 13.39
CA THR A 201 20.45 -9.73 12.81
C THR A 201 19.91 -8.41 12.24
N PRO A 202 20.45 -7.25 12.63
CA PRO A 202 20.11 -5.98 11.99
C PRO A 202 20.71 -5.91 10.58
N ILE A 203 19.92 -5.47 9.62
CA ILE A 203 20.39 -5.24 8.25
C ILE A 203 20.87 -3.78 8.15
N PRO A 204 22.11 -3.53 7.71
CA PRO A 204 22.68 -2.18 7.62
C PRO A 204 22.00 -1.32 6.55
#